data_AF-A0A368G9N9-F1
#
_entry.id   AF-A0A368G9N9-F1
#
_cell.length_a   1.000
_cell.length_b   1.000
_cell.length_c   1.000
_cell.angle_alpha   90.00
_cell.angle_beta   90.00
_cell.angle_gamma   90.00
#
_symmetry.space_group_name_H-M   'P 1'
#
loop_
_entity.id
_entity.type
_entity.pdbx_description
1 polymer ?
#
loop_
_entity_poly.entity_id
_entity_poly.type
_entity_poly.pdbx_seq_one_letter_code
_entity_poly.pdbx_strand_id
1 'polypeptide(L)'
;MFAGENRIAITVDAWSSKNANCSLLAITGHVVTDKLQRQNVLIDCAAFDDTSHTTSAIEEKVREALSRISIPAEKIACMVSDGASVMISAADKLNVKR
;
A
#
# COMPACT_ATOMS: atom_id res chain seq x y z
N MET A 1 -15.43 -4.92 0.00
CA MET A 1 -14.70 -4.09 -0.98
C MET A 1 -15.12 -2.65 -0.76
N PHE A 2 -14.22 -1.67 -0.85
CA PHE A 2 -14.53 -0.26 -0.57
C PHE A 2 -15.66 0.21 -1.49
N ALA A 3 -16.88 0.31 -0.95
CA ALA A 3 -18.06 0.71 -1.71
C ALA A 3 -18.18 2.23 -1.74
N GLY A 4 -18.58 2.78 -2.90
CA GLY A 4 -18.86 4.21 -3.10
C GLY A 4 -17.69 5.04 -3.66
N GLU A 5 -17.89 6.37 -3.65
CA GLU A 5 -16.92 7.42 -4.07
C GLU A 5 -15.84 7.70 -3.01
N ASN A 6 -15.74 6.85 -1.98
CA ASN A 6 -14.87 7.09 -0.85
C ASN A 6 -13.40 7.01 -1.26
N ARG A 7 -12.65 8.08 -0.95
CA ARG A 7 -11.20 8.09 -1.10
C ARG A 7 -10.57 7.18 -0.04
N ILE A 8 -9.51 6.48 -0.44
CA ILE A 8 -8.84 5.46 0.37
C ILE A 8 -7.47 6.01 0.80
N ALA A 9 -7.20 6.06 2.10
CA ALA A 9 -5.83 6.21 2.59
C ALA A 9 -5.21 4.81 2.68
N ILE A 10 -3.96 4.65 2.31
CA ILE A 10 -3.24 3.38 2.50
C ILE A 10 -2.12 3.55 3.51
N THR A 11 -1.91 2.56 4.37
CA THR A 11 -0.63 2.36 5.05
C THR A 11 0.16 1.29 4.33
N VAL A 12 1.47 1.52 4.23
CA VAL A 12 2.43 0.61 3.61
C VAL A 12 3.56 0.37 4.59
N ASP A 13 3.77 -0.90 4.92
CA ASP A 13 4.83 -1.33 5.84
C ASP A 13 5.65 -2.44 5.18
N ALA A 14 6.98 -2.28 5.15
CA ALA A 14 7.89 -3.27 4.58
C ALA A 14 8.93 -3.71 5.58
N TRP A 15 9.17 -5.02 5.65
CA TRP A 15 10.16 -5.59 6.56
C TRP A 15 10.81 -6.83 5.97
N SER A 16 12.03 -7.11 6.43
CA SER A 16 12.71 -8.37 6.15
C SER A 16 12.34 -9.42 7.19
N SER A 17 11.74 -10.52 6.75
CA SER A 17 11.38 -11.66 7.60
C SER A 17 12.52 -12.66 7.64
N LYS A 18 13.24 -12.73 8.77
CA LYS A 18 14.32 -13.72 8.97
C LYS A 18 13.81 -15.16 8.94
N ASN A 19 12.61 -15.39 9.46
CA ASN A 19 12.02 -16.73 9.56
C ASN A 19 11.55 -17.26 8.20
N ALA A 20 11.09 -16.37 7.32
CA ALA A 20 10.64 -16.73 5.97
C ALA A 20 11.75 -16.56 4.91
N ASN A 21 12.92 -16.04 5.31
CA ASN A 21 14.04 -15.69 4.45
C ASN A 21 13.62 -14.85 3.22
N CYS A 22 12.70 -13.91 3.43
CA CYS A 22 12.18 -13.04 2.38
C CYS A 22 11.87 -11.65 2.92
N SER A 23 11.62 -10.72 2.02
CA SER A 23 11.07 -9.41 2.35
C SER A 23 9.56 -9.40 2.09
N LEU A 24 8.82 -8.67 2.93
CA LEU A 24 7.36 -8.58 2.87
C LEU A 24 6.92 -7.12 2.80
N LEU A 25 5.76 -6.89 2.17
CA LEU A 25 5.06 -5.61 2.06
C LEU A 25 3.60 -5.80 2.46
N ALA A 26 3.20 -5.19 3.57
CA ALA A 26 1.79 -5.11 3.97
C ALA A 26 1.18 -3.80 3.46
N ILE A 27 -0.02 -3.90 2.89
CA ILE A 27 -0.80 -2.75 2.41
C ILE A 27 -2.17 -2.82 3.09
N THR A 28 -2.49 -1.81 3.90
CA THR A 28 -3.80 -1.69 4.54
C THR A 28 -4.52 -0.47 4.00
N GLY A 29 -5.75 -0.65 3.53
CA GLY A 29 -6.62 0.45 3.13
C GLY A 29 -7.51 0.92 4.26
N HIS A 30 -7.71 2.23 4.32
CA HIS A 30 -8.49 2.93 5.33
C HIS A 30 -9.55 3.79 4.65
N VAL A 31 -10.81 3.60 5.04
CA VAL A 31 -11.93 4.42 4.58
C VAL A 31 -12.79 4.86 5.75
N VAL A 32 -13.50 5.97 5.56
CA VAL A 32 -14.60 6.38 6.42
C VAL A 32 -15.90 6.09 5.67
N THR A 33 -16.79 5.35 6.31
CA THR A 33 -18.11 5.02 5.77
C THR A 33 -19.07 6.20 5.92
N ASP A 34 -20.22 6.15 5.24
CA ASP A 34 -21.28 7.16 5.35
C ASP A 34 -21.82 7.32 6.78
N LYS A 35 -21.61 6.33 7.65
CA LYS A 35 -21.95 6.38 9.08
C LYS A 35 -20.84 7.00 9.94
N LEU A 36 -19.86 7.66 9.33
CA LEU A 36 -18.67 8.22 9.98
C LEU A 36 -17.85 7.19 10.76
N GLN A 37 -17.92 5.92 10.35
CA GLN A 37 -17.13 4.84 10.96
C GLN A 37 -15.92 4.53 10.10
N ARG A 38 -14.74 4.46 10.73
CA ARG A 38 -13.50 4.02 10.09
C ARG A 38 -13.53 2.51 9.87
N GLN A 39 -13.24 2.08 8.65
CA GLN A 39 -12.96 0.69 8.30
C GLN A 39 -11.53 0.57 7.82
N ASN A 40 -10.86 -0.47 8.30
CA ASN A 40 -9.50 -0.83 7.93
C ASN A 40 -9.54 -2.22 7.31
N VAL A 41 -8.93 -2.40 6.13
CA VAL A 41 -8.91 -3.67 5.41
C VAL A 41 -7.49 -3.94 4.95
N LEU A 42 -6.95 -5.12 5.30
CA LEU A 42 -5.71 -5.60 4.71
C LEU A 42 -5.98 -5.88 3.23
N ILE A 43 -5.38 -5.07 2.35
CA ILE A 43 -5.48 -5.20 0.90
C ILE A 43 -4.55 -6.33 0.43
N ASP A 44 -3.32 -6.33 0.95
CA ASP A 44 -2.32 -7.33 0.58
C ASP A 44 -1.25 -7.50 1.66
N CYS A 45 -0.60 -8.66 1.61
CA CYS A 45 0.69 -8.93 2.23
C CYS A 45 1.53 -9.70 1.20
N ALA A 46 2.34 -8.96 0.43
CA ALA A 46 3.09 -9.50 -0.69
C ALA A 46 4.55 -9.78 -0.29
N ALA A 47 5.11 -10.88 -0.81
CA ALA A 47 6.55 -11.10 -0.74
C ALA A 47 7.25 -10.41 -1.91
N PHE A 48 8.47 -9.93 -1.67
CA PHE A 48 9.37 -9.50 -2.73
C PHE A 48 10.14 -10.71 -3.29
N ASP A 49 10.33 -10.71 -4.61
CA ASP A 49 11.04 -11.75 -5.33
C ASP A 49 12.57 -11.70 -5.05
N ASP A 50 13.07 -10.50 -4.75
CA ASP A 50 14.43 -10.24 -4.26
C ASP A 50 14.41 -9.67 -2.84
N THR A 51 15.54 -9.75 -2.12
CA THR A 51 15.68 -9.20 -0.75
C THR A 51 15.70 -7.66 -0.71
N SER A 52 15.71 -6.98 -1.86
CA SER A 52 15.91 -5.53 -1.94
C SER A 52 14.58 -4.77 -2.01
N HIS A 53 14.32 -3.91 -1.02
CA HIS A 53 13.19 -2.98 -0.99
C HIS A 53 13.42 -1.79 -1.93
N THR A 54 13.58 -2.05 -3.23
CA THR A 54 13.77 -0.94 -4.18
C THR A 54 12.47 -0.16 -4.33
N THR A 55 12.59 1.14 -4.62
CA THR A 55 11.44 2.01 -4.88
C THR A 55 10.53 1.44 -5.97
N SER A 56 11.09 0.92 -7.06
CA SER A 56 10.31 0.34 -8.16
C SER A 56 9.57 -0.93 -7.73
N ALA A 57 10.20 -1.79 -6.92
CA ALA A 57 9.56 -3.00 -6.44
C ALA A 57 8.37 -2.69 -5.50
N ILE A 58 8.51 -1.69 -4.62
CA ILE A 58 7.41 -1.24 -3.76
C ILE A 58 6.27 -0.69 -4.62
N GLU A 59 6.58 0.18 -5.57
CA GLU A 59 5.59 0.75 -6.49
C GLU A 59 4.82 -0.35 -7.22
N GLU A 60 5.53 -1.31 -7.81
CA GLU A 60 4.96 -2.42 -8.57
C GLU A 60 4.01 -3.26 -7.71
N LYS A 61 4.47 -3.72 -6.52
CA LYS A 61 3.64 -4.51 -5.61
C LYS A 61 2.39 -3.74 -5.15
N VAL A 62 2.49 -2.43 -4.91
CA VAL A 62 1.31 -1.61 -4.59
C VAL A 62 0.33 -1.56 -5.77
N ARG A 63 0.81 -1.34 -7.00
CA ARG A 63 -0.06 -1.31 -8.19
C ARG A 63 -0.72 -2.66 -8.44
N GLU A 64 0.02 -3.75 -8.31
CA GLU A 64 -0.47 -5.13 -8.44
C GLU A 64 -1.56 -5.42 -7.40
N ALA A 65 -1.30 -5.09 -6.14
CA ALA A 65 -2.24 -5.29 -5.04
C ALA A 65 -3.57 -4.56 -5.28
N LEU A 66 -3.52 -3.30 -5.71
CA LEU A 66 -4.70 -2.50 -6.04
C LEU A 66 -5.43 -3.06 -7.27
N SER A 67 -4.70 -3.41 -8.33
CA SER A 67 -5.26 -3.96 -9.57
C SER A 67 -5.99 -5.28 -9.35
N ARG A 68 -5.42 -6.18 -8.54
CA ARG A 68 -5.97 -7.50 -8.23
C ARG A 68 -7.36 -7.44 -7.58
N ILE A 69 -7.65 -6.37 -6.86
CA ILE A 69 -8.97 -6.13 -6.27
C ILE A 69 -9.71 -4.96 -6.92
N SER A 70 -9.30 -4.60 -8.14
CA SER A 70 -9.95 -3.58 -8.98
C SER A 70 -10.16 -2.24 -8.28
N ILE A 71 -9.21 -1.83 -7.41
CA ILE A 71 -9.18 -0.48 -6.86
C ILE A 71 -8.44 0.41 -7.86
N PRO A 72 -9.10 1.43 -8.41
CA PRO A 72 -8.43 2.40 -9.27
C PRO A 72 -7.43 3.26 -8.48
N ALA A 73 -6.29 3.57 -9.08
CA ALA A 73 -5.22 4.33 -8.41
C ALA A 73 -5.70 5.74 -7.99
N GLU A 74 -6.61 6.34 -8.75
CA GLU A 74 -7.21 7.65 -8.48
C GLU A 74 -8.03 7.69 -7.19
N LYS A 75 -8.49 6.53 -6.68
CA LYS A 75 -9.16 6.45 -5.38
C LYS A 75 -8.21 6.58 -4.20
N ILE A 76 -6.89 6.42 -4.41
CA ILE A 76 -5.91 6.56 -3.34
C ILE A 76 -5.71 8.05 -3.02
N ALA A 77 -5.99 8.43 -1.78
CA ALA A 77 -5.87 9.79 -1.28
C ALA A 77 -4.44 10.11 -0.82
N CYS A 78 -3.88 9.18 -0.05
CA CYS A 78 -2.57 9.30 0.54
C CYS A 78 -1.99 7.92 0.87
N MET A 79 -0.68 7.89 1.03
CA MET A 79 0.11 6.76 1.45
C MET A 79 0.88 7.15 2.71
N VAL A 80 0.66 6.41 3.79
CA VAL A 80 1.40 6.55 5.05
C VAL A 80 2.37 5.39 5.16
N SER A 81 3.65 5.70 5.37
CA SER A 81 4.72 4.73 5.49
C SER A 81 5.70 5.17 6.59
N ASP A 82 6.73 4.37 6.82
CA ASP A 82 7.90 4.88 7.52
C ASP A 82 8.61 5.99 6.73
N GLY A 83 9.60 6.63 7.38
CA GLY A 83 10.38 7.71 6.80
C GLY A 83 11.55 7.26 5.90
N ALA A 84 11.63 5.98 5.52
CA ALA A 84 12.72 5.50 4.68
C ALA A 84 12.67 6.18 3.29
N SER A 85 13.84 6.52 2.76
CA SER A 85 13.95 7.22 1.46
C SER A 85 13.25 6.45 0.34
N VAL A 86 13.32 5.12 0.35
CA VAL A 86 12.67 4.25 -0.64
C VAL A 86 11.15 4.37 -0.62
N MET A 87 10.54 4.53 0.56
CA MET A 87 9.10 4.70 0.73
C MET A 87 8.63 6.07 0.25
N ILE A 88 9.40 7.12 0.59
CA ILE A 88 9.14 8.48 0.11
C ILE A 88 9.16 8.50 -1.42
N SER A 89 10.22 7.95 -2.03
CA SER A 89 10.31 7.87 -3.49
C SER A 89 9.22 6.99 -4.11
N ALA A 90 8.72 5.97 -3.41
CA ALA A 90 7.64 5.13 -3.90
C ALA A 90 6.30 5.88 -3.93
N ALA A 91 6.00 6.66 -2.89
CA ALA A 91 4.83 7.55 -2.87
C ALA A 91 4.88 8.58 -4.02
N ASP A 92 6.05 9.18 -4.25
CA ASP A 92 6.25 10.13 -5.36
C ASP A 92 6.02 9.47 -6.73
N LYS A 93 6.54 8.25 -6.95
CA LYS A 93 6.29 7.48 -8.19
C LYS A 93 4.84 7.05 -8.37
N LEU A 94 4.16 6.72 -7.27
CA LEU A 94 2.73 6.41 -7.29
C LEU A 94 1.87 7.66 -7.54
N ASN A 95 2.45 8.86 -7.47
CA ASN A 95 1.77 10.16 -7.54
C ASN A 95 0.69 10.28 -6.44
N VAL A 96 1.03 9.85 -5.23
CA VAL A 96 0.14 9.83 -4.07
C VAL A 96 0.71 10.73 -2.97
N LYS A 97 -0.16 11.47 -2.28
CA LYS A 97 0.25 12.31 -1.15
C LYS A 97 0.83 11.45 -0.01
N ARG A 98 1.94 11.88 0.58
CA ARG A 98 2.50 11.32 1.82
C ARG A 98 2.07 12.12 3.06
#